data_AF-A0A955WDN7-F1
#
_entry.id   AF-A0A955WDN7-F1
#
_cell.length_a   1.000
_cell.length_b   1.000
_cell.length_c   1.000
_cell.angle_alpha   90.00
_cell.angle_beta   90.00
_cell.angle_gamma   90.00
#
_symmetry.space_group_name_H-M   'P 1'
#
loop_
_entity.id
_entity.type
_entity.pdbx_description
1 polymer ?
#
loop_
_entity_poly.entity_id
_entity_poly.type
_entity_poly.pdbx_seq_one_letter_code
_entity_poly.pdbx_strand_id
1 'polypeptide(L)' 'MTSSAEKKIFDQALSLPSESREALVVALAESLDPVKLSPAWEAEIARRLERLASGEAKTLDAEEHLRQLRAKLA' A
#
# COMPACT_ATOMS: atom_id res chain seq x y z
N MET A 1 8.27 -8.73 -17.97
CA MET A 1 9.59 -8.31 -18.46
C MET A 1 9.48 -6.83 -18.77
N THR A 2 10.28 -5.99 -18.10
CA THR A 2 10.25 -4.55 -18.36
C THR A 2 10.98 -4.21 -19.66
N SER A 3 10.46 -3.24 -20.40
CA SER A 3 11.10 -2.77 -21.63
C SER A 3 12.45 -2.08 -21.36
N SER A 4 13.26 -1.90 -22.40
CA SER A 4 14.54 -1.16 -22.30
C SER A 4 14.34 0.28 -21.79
N ALA A 5 13.23 0.92 -22.18
CA ALA A 5 12.86 2.24 -21.72
C ALA A 5 12.50 2.27 -20.22
N GLU A 6 11.69 1.31 -19.75
CA GLU A 6 11.34 1.17 -18.34
C GLU A 6 12.57 0.92 -17.47
N LYS A 7 13.52 0.10 -17.95
CA LYS A 7 14.78 -0.15 -17.24
C LYS A 7 15.60 1.13 -17.06
N LYS A 8 15.70 1.94 -18.11
CA LYS A 8 16.43 3.23 -18.03
C LYS A 8 15.79 4.18 -17.02
N ILE A 9 14.46 4.28 -17.00
CA ILE A 9 13.73 5.11 -16.02
C ILE A 9 13.96 4.60 -14.60
N PHE A 10 13.92 3.28 -14.40
CA PHE A 10 14.21 2.66 -13.12
C PHE A 10 15.63 2.96 -12.63
N ASP A 11 16.63 2.80 -13.49
CA ASP A 11 18.03 3.10 -13.15
C ASP A 11 18.21 4.58 -12.78
N GLN A 12 17.51 5.50 -13.48
CA GLN A 12 17.50 6.92 -13.13
C GLN A 12 16.82 7.18 -11.79
N ALA A 13 15.70 6.53 -11.50
CA ALA A 13 15.03 6.65 -10.20
C ALA A 13 15.94 6.18 -9.06
N LEU A 14 16.71 5.10 -9.25
CA LEU A 14 17.66 4.60 -8.24
C LEU A 14 18.78 5.61 -7.93
N SER A 15 19.16 6.47 -8.88
CA SER A 15 20.16 7.52 -8.64
C SER A 15 19.68 8.64 -7.70
N LEU A 16 18.36 8.74 -7.44
CA LEU A 16 17.80 9.73 -6.53
C LEU A 16 18.06 9.36 -5.06
N PRO A 17 18.09 10.36 -4.15
CA PRO A 17 18.05 10.12 -2.71
C PRO A 17 16.82 9.30 -2.30
N SER A 18 16.91 8.55 -1.19
CA SER A 18 15.85 7.64 -0.76
C SER A 18 14.49 8.32 -0.60
N GLU A 19 14.47 9.49 0.05
CA GLU A 19 13.27 10.29 0.27
C GLU A 19 12.60 10.72 -1.05
N SER A 20 13.41 11.10 -2.05
CA SER A 20 12.91 11.46 -3.38
C SER A 20 12.36 10.24 -4.13
N ARG A 21 12.93 9.05 -3.93
CA ARG A 21 12.39 7.82 -4.50
C ARG A 21 11.05 7.45 -3.87
N GLU A 22 10.91 7.60 -2.55
CA GLU A 22 9.63 7.38 -1.86
C GLU A 22 8.54 8.30 -2.41
N ALA A 23 8.83 9.59 -2.54
CA ALA A 23 7.90 10.55 -3.14
C ALA A 23 7.53 10.18 -4.59
N LEU A 24 8.51 9.75 -5.40
CA LEU A 24 8.27 9.31 -6.78
C LEU A 24 7.39 8.05 -6.85
N VAL A 25 7.59 7.08 -5.94
CA VAL A 25 6.75 5.88 -5.87
C VAL A 25 5.31 6.24 -5.57
N VAL A 26 5.07 7.17 -4.64
CA VAL A 26 3.71 7.66 -4.33
C VAL A 26 3.08 8.31 -5.56
N ALA A 27 3.76 9.26 -6.19
CA ALA A 27 3.25 9.96 -7.37
C ALA A 27 2.96 9.01 -8.54
N LEU A 28 3.81 8.01 -8.77
CA LEU A 28 3.57 7.00 -9.79
C LEU A 28 2.37 6.12 -9.45
N ALA A 29 2.23 5.70 -8.20
CA ALA A 29 1.08 4.90 -7.76
C ALA A 29 -0.24 5.66 -7.93
N GLU A 30 -0.27 6.96 -7.61
CA GLU A 30 -1.44 7.82 -7.81
C GLU A 30 -1.78 8.05 -9.29
N SER A 31 -0.81 7.93 -10.18
CA SER A 31 -1.02 8.07 -11.63
C SER A 31 -1.66 6.85 -12.30
N LEU A 32 -1.74 5.72 -11.59
CA LEU A 32 -2.32 4.50 -12.13
C LEU A 32 -3.85 4.58 -12.13
N ASP A 33 -4.47 3.97 -13.15
CA ASP A 33 -5.92 3.84 -13.16
C ASP A 33 -6.40 3.09 -11.91
N PRO A 34 -7.47 3.56 -11.25
CA PRO A 34 -7.99 2.89 -10.07
C PRO A 34 -8.39 1.45 -10.41
N VAL A 35 -7.95 0.51 -9.57
CA VAL A 35 -8.31 -0.89 -9.73
C VAL A 35 -9.82 -1.02 -9.55
N LYS A 36 -10.49 -1.58 -10.56
CA LYS A 36 -11.90 -1.95 -10.44
C LYS A 36 -12.02 -3.14 -9.50
N LEU A 37 -12.63 -2.92 -8.35
CA LEU A 37 -12.91 -3.98 -7.40
C LEU A 37 -14.12 -4.78 -7.87
N SER A 38 -14.21 -6.04 -7.43
CA SER A 38 -15.47 -6.76 -7.62
C SER A 38 -16.53 -6.20 -6.68
N PRO A 39 -17.83 -6.29 -7.03
CA PRO A 39 -18.90 -5.83 -6.14
C PRO A 39 -18.85 -6.45 -4.73
N ALA A 40 -18.37 -7.70 -4.64
CA ALA A 40 -18.19 -8.37 -3.35
C ALA A 40 -17.07 -7.72 -2.50
N TRP A 41 -15.97 -7.28 -3.12
CA TRP A 41 -14.91 -6.56 -2.43
C TRP A 41 -15.34 -5.16 -2.02
N GLU A 42 -16.07 -4.44 -2.87
CA GLU A 42 -16.64 -3.13 -2.54
C GLU A 42 -17.57 -3.22 -1.32
N ALA A 43 -18.47 -4.21 -1.31
CA ALA A 43 -19.39 -4.45 -0.20
C ALA A 43 -18.64 -4.79 1.10
N GLU A 44 -17.60 -5.62 1.04
CA GLU A 44 -16.83 -5.98 2.22
C GLU A 44 -16.03 -4.79 2.79
N ILE A 45 -15.46 -3.95 1.93
CA ILE A 45 -14.77 -2.73 2.36
C ILE A 45 -15.75 -1.79 3.04
N ALA A 46 -16.91 -1.52 2.42
CA ALA A 46 -17.95 -0.67 3.01
C ALA A 46 -18.39 -1.19 4.39
N ARG A 47 -18.67 -2.50 4.49
CA ARG A 47 -19.05 -3.13 5.76
C ARG A 47 -17.97 -2.99 6.84
N ARG A 48 -16.69 -3.12 6.49
CA ARG A 48 -15.59 -2.96 7.46
C ARG A 48 -15.41 -1.52 7.91
N LEU A 49 -15.53 -0.56 6.99
CA LEU A 49 -15.48 0.87 7.31
C LEU A 49 -16.61 1.27 8.26
N GLU A 50 -17.83 0.77 8.02
CA GLU A 50 -18.97 1.03 8.90
C GLU A 50 -18.75 0.47 10.32
N ARG A 51 -18.25 -0.76 10.44
CA ARG A 51 -17.91 -1.35 11.75
C ARG A 51 -16.81 -0.59 12.48
N LEU A 52 -15.85 -0.02 11.76
CA LEU A 52 -14.82 0.84 12.35
C LEU A 52 -15.45 2.15 12.85
N ALA A 53 -16.28 2.79 12.03
CA ALA A 53 -16.95 4.04 12.37
C ALA A 53 -17.93 3.90 13.54
N SER A 54 -18.62 2.77 13.64
CA SER A 54 -19.55 2.47 14.75
C SER A 54 -18.86 1.99 16.04
N GLY A 55 -17.55 1.69 15.98
CA GLY A 55 -16.81 1.14 17.12
C GLY A 55 -17.05 -0.36 17.38
N GLU A 56 -17.75 -1.07 16.47
CA GLU A 56 -17.99 -2.51 16.55
C GLU A 56 -16.81 -3.37 16.04
N ALA A 57 -15.82 -2.73 15.43
CA ALA A 57 -14.61 -3.40 14.98
C ALA A 57 -13.73 -3.75 16.19
N LYS A 58 -13.37 -5.04 16.30
CA LYS A 58 -12.31 -5.47 17.22
C LYS A 58 -10.97 -5.06 16.62
N THR A 59 -10.37 -4.02 17.18
CA THR A 59 -9.03 -3.55 16.80
C THR A 59 -7.97 -4.23 17.65
N LEU A 60 -6.72 -4.19 17.18
CA LEU A 60 -5.54 -4.58 17.94
C LEU A 60 -4.73 -3.33 18.24
N ASP A 61 -4.01 -3.36 19.35
CA ASP A 61 -2.98 -2.35 19.59
C ASP A 61 -1.90 -2.45 18.50
N ALA A 62 -1.62 -1.33 17.84
CA ALA A 62 -0.77 -1.31 16.66
C ALA A 62 0.69 -1.64 17.01
N GLU A 63 1.21 -1.11 18.12
CA GLU A 63 2.59 -1.34 18.53
C GLU A 63 2.82 -2.79 18.94
N GLU A 64 1.91 -3.34 19.75
CA GLU A 64 1.90 -4.74 20.14
C GLU A 64 1.88 -5.65 18.90
N HIS A 65 0.93 -5.41 18.01
CA HIS A 65 0.73 -6.29 16.87
C HIS A 65 1.89 -6.24 15.88
N LEU A 66 2.42 -5.04 15.58
CA LEU A 66 3.58 -4.88 14.70
C LEU A 66 4.83 -5.50 15.30
N ARG A 67 5.03 -5.41 16.63
CA ARG A 67 6.14 -6.07 17.31
C ARG A 67 6.05 -7.59 17.19
N GLN A 68 4.87 -8.17 17.40
CA GLN A 68 4.63 -9.60 17.22
C GLN A 68 4.88 -10.05 15.77
N LEU A 69 4.45 -9.25 14.79
CA LEU A 69 4.65 -9.56 13.37
C LEU A 69 6.14 -9.60 13.01
N ARG A 70 6.91 -8.60 13.45
CA ARG A 70 8.37 -8.56 13.24
C ARG A 70 9.08 -9.75 13.87
N ALA A 71 8.69 -10.14 15.09
CA ALA A 71 9.26 -11.30 15.76
C ALA A 71 8.99 -12.63 15.04
N LYS A 72 7.89 -12.73 14.27
CA LYS A 72 7.56 -13.92 13.47
C LYS A 72 8.26 -13.98 12.11
N LEU A 73 8.70 -12.83 11.58
CA LEU A 73 9.31 -12.70 10.26
C LEU A 73 10.84 -12.53 10.31
N ALA A 74 11.42 -12.54 11.51
CA ALA A 74 12.87 -12.59 11.75
C ALA A 74 13.36 -14.04 11.75
#